data_AF-A0A379AHC3-F1
#
_entry.id   AF-A0A379AHC3-F1
#
_cell.length_a   1.000
_cell.length_b   1.000
_cell.length_c   1.000
_cell.angle_alpha   90.00
_cell.angle_beta   90.00
_cell.angle_gamma   90.00
#
_symmetry.space_group_name_H-M   'P 1'
#
loop_
_entity.id
_entity.type
_entity.pdbx_description
1 polymer ?
#
loop_
_entity_poly.entity_id
_entity_poly.type
_entity_poly.pdbx_seq_one_letter_code
_entity_poly.pdbx_strand_id
1 'polypeptide(L)'
;MRRNRWRWAILKSAVDAQQGEPWQTIRMIAAEYPDDSGLFSPLLLNVITLQPGEAMFLYAETPHAYLKGVALEVMANSDNVLRAGLTPKYIDIAELMANLKFEEKPASTLLTEPEQQGNALRFPIPVEDFAFAIHTLNAEPQPLAQQSAALLFCIEGQTVIAKGEQQVTLKPGESCFIAASESPVTVAGTGRLARVFNDLG
;
A
#
# COMPACT_ATOMS: atom_id res chain seq x y z
N MET A 1 11.78 -33.44 -17.38
CA MET A 1 12.30 -32.30 -18.21
C MET A 1 11.42 -31.89 -19.40
N ARG A 2 10.73 -32.79 -20.13
CA ARG A 2 9.91 -32.38 -21.31
C ARG A 2 8.64 -31.58 -21.00
N ARG A 3 8.02 -31.75 -19.82
CA ARG A 3 6.68 -31.22 -19.49
C ARG A 3 6.65 -29.70 -19.16
N ASN A 4 7.76 -29.12 -18.71
CA ASN A 4 7.83 -27.69 -18.39
C ASN A 4 7.99 -26.80 -19.64
N ARG A 5 8.71 -27.24 -20.67
CA ARG A 5 8.91 -26.45 -21.91
C ARG A 5 7.61 -26.11 -22.63
N TRP A 6 6.61 -27.00 -22.60
CA TRP A 6 5.34 -26.77 -23.27
C TRP A 6 4.50 -25.68 -22.61
N ARG A 7 4.46 -25.64 -21.27
CA ARG A 7 3.70 -24.62 -20.53
C ARG A 7 4.26 -23.22 -20.81
N TRP A 8 5.58 -23.08 -20.83
CA TRP A 8 6.26 -21.83 -21.17
C TRP A 8 6.04 -21.40 -22.61
N ALA A 9 6.08 -22.35 -23.55
CA ALA A 9 5.81 -22.08 -24.96
C ALA A 9 4.36 -21.59 -25.18
N ILE A 10 3.39 -22.20 -24.48
CA ILE A 10 1.98 -21.80 -24.55
C ILE A 10 1.80 -20.39 -23.98
N LEU A 11 2.34 -20.12 -22.77
CA LEU A 11 2.23 -18.80 -22.17
C LEU A 11 2.87 -17.74 -23.06
N LYS A 12 4.08 -17.99 -23.58
CA LYS A 12 4.77 -17.05 -24.48
C LYS A 12 3.98 -16.80 -25.75
N SER A 13 3.44 -17.84 -26.39
CA SER A 13 2.60 -17.68 -27.57
C SER A 13 1.33 -16.89 -27.28
N ALA A 14 0.69 -17.09 -26.12
CA ALA A 14 -0.48 -16.33 -25.73
C ALA A 14 -0.13 -14.86 -25.45
N VAL A 15 0.98 -14.62 -24.76
CA VAL A 15 1.51 -13.29 -24.46
C VAL A 15 1.84 -12.53 -25.74
N ASP A 16 2.39 -13.17 -26.78
CA ASP A 16 2.70 -12.49 -28.04
C ASP A 16 1.44 -12.16 -28.86
N ALA A 17 0.36 -12.93 -28.69
CA ALA A 17 -0.88 -12.78 -29.46
C ALA A 17 -1.93 -11.86 -28.81
N GLN A 18 -1.90 -11.70 -27.49
CA GLN A 18 -2.95 -11.00 -26.73
C GLN A 18 -2.57 -9.56 -26.37
N GLN A 19 -3.58 -8.70 -26.26
CA GLN A 19 -3.44 -7.28 -25.94
C GLN A 19 -4.21 -6.93 -24.66
N GLY A 20 -3.86 -5.80 -24.04
CA GLY A 20 -4.47 -5.34 -22.79
C GLY A 20 -4.03 -6.13 -21.56
N GLU A 21 -4.70 -5.86 -20.44
CA GLU A 21 -4.49 -6.60 -19.19
C GLU A 21 -5.19 -7.98 -19.22
N PRO A 22 -4.61 -9.00 -18.58
CA PRO A 22 -3.37 -8.99 -17.78
C PRO A 22 -2.08 -9.20 -18.60
N TRP A 23 -2.17 -9.34 -19.93
CA TRP A 23 -1.05 -9.75 -20.79
C TRP A 23 0.08 -8.73 -20.83
N GLN A 24 -0.24 -7.43 -20.76
CA GLN A 24 0.76 -6.37 -20.66
C GLN A 24 1.56 -6.47 -19.36
N THR A 25 0.88 -6.76 -18.24
CA THR A 25 1.55 -7.02 -16.96
C THR A 25 2.45 -8.25 -17.02
N ILE A 26 2.00 -9.35 -17.65
CA ILE A 26 2.85 -10.55 -17.83
C ILE A 26 4.11 -10.21 -18.62
N ARG A 27 4.02 -9.42 -19.70
CA ARG A 27 5.21 -8.96 -20.47
C ARG A 27 6.17 -8.15 -19.61
N MET A 28 5.65 -7.25 -18.79
CA MET A 28 6.45 -6.43 -17.88
C MET A 28 7.17 -7.29 -16.84
N ILE A 29 6.47 -8.23 -16.20
CA ILE A 29 7.07 -9.15 -15.22
C ILE A 29 8.12 -10.06 -15.89
N ALA A 30 7.85 -10.56 -17.11
CA ALA A 30 8.76 -11.44 -17.83
C ALA A 30 10.10 -10.79 -18.23
N ALA A 31 10.17 -9.46 -18.29
CA ALA A 31 11.43 -8.75 -18.50
C ALA A 31 12.41 -8.95 -17.32
N GLU A 32 11.88 -9.07 -16.10
CA GLU A 32 12.66 -9.24 -14.86
C GLU A 32 12.71 -10.71 -14.39
N TYR A 33 11.63 -11.47 -14.61
CA TYR A 33 11.44 -12.85 -14.16
C TYR A 33 11.07 -13.80 -15.32
N PRO A 34 11.92 -13.96 -16.35
CA PRO A 34 11.56 -14.66 -17.59
C PRO A 34 11.24 -16.16 -17.43
N ASP A 35 11.78 -16.80 -16.39
CA ASP A 35 11.65 -18.24 -16.15
C ASP A 35 10.85 -18.59 -14.87
N ASP A 36 10.19 -17.59 -14.25
CA ASP A 36 9.50 -17.75 -12.96
C ASP A 36 8.03 -18.18 -13.13
N SER A 37 7.61 -19.21 -12.37
CA SER A 37 6.21 -19.73 -12.37
C SER A 37 5.17 -18.67 -12.02
N GLY A 38 5.57 -17.60 -11.33
CA GLY A 38 4.77 -16.43 -11.03
C GLY A 38 4.32 -15.65 -12.26
N LEU A 39 4.84 -15.89 -13.46
CA LEU A 39 4.31 -15.31 -14.71
C LEU A 39 2.85 -15.68 -15.00
N PHE A 40 2.34 -16.75 -14.38
CA PHE A 40 0.92 -17.12 -14.45
C PHE A 40 0.07 -16.37 -13.42
N SER A 41 0.66 -15.69 -12.43
CA SER A 41 -0.09 -15.04 -11.35
C SER A 41 -1.05 -13.94 -11.82
N PRO A 42 -0.76 -13.11 -12.85
CA PRO A 42 -1.72 -12.11 -13.33
C PRO A 42 -2.96 -12.72 -14.00
N LEU A 43 -2.94 -14.02 -14.33
CA LEU A 43 -4.12 -14.75 -14.83
C LEU A 43 -5.03 -15.23 -13.70
N LEU A 44 -4.54 -15.21 -12.46
CA LEU A 44 -5.23 -15.73 -11.27
C LEU A 44 -5.58 -14.62 -10.27
N LEU A 45 -4.74 -13.59 -10.20
CA LEU A 45 -4.87 -12.46 -9.28
C LEU A 45 -5.31 -11.21 -10.05
N ASN A 46 -6.07 -10.36 -9.36
CA ASN A 46 -6.47 -9.07 -9.92
C ASN A 46 -5.23 -8.19 -10.19
N VAL A 47 -5.11 -7.70 -11.43
CA VAL A 47 -4.14 -6.66 -11.80
C VAL A 47 -4.81 -5.31 -11.65
N ILE A 48 -4.30 -4.47 -10.74
CA ILE A 48 -4.90 -3.18 -10.40
C ILE A 48 -3.84 -2.09 -10.51
N THR A 49 -4.24 -0.94 -11.05
CA THR A 49 -3.44 0.29 -11.02
C THR A 49 -4.13 1.30 -10.11
N LEU A 50 -3.59 1.48 -8.90
CA LEU A 50 -4.07 2.51 -7.98
C LEU A 50 -3.76 3.91 -8.53
N GLN A 51 -4.77 4.76 -8.55
CA GLN A 51 -4.62 6.19 -8.82
C GLN A 51 -4.11 6.92 -7.58
N PRO A 52 -3.44 8.08 -7.72
CA PRO A 52 -3.01 8.88 -6.59
C PRO A 52 -4.16 9.19 -5.61
N GLY A 53 -4.03 8.76 -4.36
CA GLY A 53 -5.05 8.93 -3.33
C GLY A 53 -5.94 7.70 -3.11
N GLU A 54 -5.93 6.71 -4.00
CA GLU A 54 -6.53 5.41 -3.75
C GLU A 54 -5.64 4.59 -2.80
N ALA A 55 -6.27 3.73 -2.01
CA ALA A 55 -5.61 2.84 -1.08
C ALA A 55 -6.21 1.44 -1.17
N MET A 56 -5.44 0.45 -0.72
CA MET A 56 -5.86 -0.94 -0.64
C MET A 56 -5.33 -1.53 0.67
N PHE A 57 -6.19 -2.24 1.40
CA PHE A 57 -5.78 -3.01 2.56
C PHE A 57 -5.42 -4.44 2.14
N LEU A 58 -4.23 -4.89 2.54
CA LEU A 58 -3.73 -6.23 2.25
C LEU A 58 -4.13 -7.18 3.38
N TYR A 59 -5.14 -8.01 3.12
CA TYR A 59 -5.61 -9.01 4.06
C TYR A 59 -4.60 -10.15 4.22
N ALA A 60 -4.58 -10.76 5.41
CA ALA A 60 -3.91 -12.02 5.64
C ALA A 60 -4.36 -13.11 4.64
N GLU A 61 -3.49 -14.09 4.41
CA GLU A 61 -3.76 -15.27 3.57
C GLU A 61 -4.11 -14.94 2.09
N THR A 62 -3.87 -13.69 1.65
CA THR A 62 -4.15 -13.23 0.29
C THR A 62 -2.84 -12.88 -0.44
N PRO A 63 -2.47 -13.58 -1.54
CA PRO A 63 -1.28 -13.23 -2.31
C PRO A 63 -1.40 -11.84 -2.92
N HIS A 64 -0.31 -11.08 -2.88
CA HIS A 64 -0.21 -9.75 -3.50
C HIS A 64 1.23 -9.47 -3.93
N ALA A 65 1.40 -8.55 -4.87
CA ALA A 65 2.70 -8.09 -5.31
C ALA A 65 2.63 -6.62 -5.75
N TYR A 66 3.63 -5.83 -5.32
CA TYR A 66 3.85 -4.49 -5.86
C TYR A 66 4.73 -4.58 -7.10
N LEU A 67 4.20 -4.15 -8.25
CA LEU A 67 4.88 -4.31 -9.53
C LEU A 67 5.57 -3.04 -10.00
N LYS A 68 4.91 -1.88 -9.87
CA LYS A 68 5.40 -0.60 -10.37
C LYS A 68 4.70 0.57 -9.69
N GLY A 69 5.44 1.63 -9.39
CA GLY A 69 4.92 2.90 -8.89
C GLY A 69 5.58 3.35 -7.59
N VAL A 70 4.98 4.36 -6.96
CA VAL A 70 5.34 4.86 -5.64
C VAL A 70 4.08 4.91 -4.79
N ALA A 71 4.14 4.38 -3.58
CA ALA A 71 3.04 4.35 -2.63
C ALA A 71 3.56 4.65 -1.22
N LEU A 72 2.66 5.12 -0.35
CA LEU A 72 2.87 5.05 1.09
C LEU A 72 2.38 3.68 1.58
N GLU A 73 3.23 2.98 2.31
CA GLU A 73 2.92 1.70 2.92
C GLU A 73 2.94 1.86 4.44
N VAL A 74 1.89 1.37 5.09
CA VAL A 74 1.78 1.33 6.56
C VAL A 74 1.55 -0.13 6.93
N MET A 75 2.42 -0.65 7.78
CA MET A 75 2.39 -2.05 8.20
C MET A 75 2.64 -2.15 9.70
N ALA A 76 2.08 -3.20 10.31
CA ALA A 76 2.53 -3.62 11.63
C ALA A 76 4.00 -4.08 11.56
N ASN A 77 4.69 -4.03 12.69
CA ASN A 77 6.05 -4.57 12.80
C ASN A 77 6.01 -6.10 12.76
N SER A 78 5.93 -6.67 11.57
CA SER A 78 5.94 -8.10 11.30
C SER A 78 6.79 -8.39 10.07
N ASP A 79 7.60 -9.44 10.13
CA ASP A 79 8.45 -9.92 9.05
C ASP A 79 7.98 -11.27 8.46
N ASN A 80 6.79 -11.73 8.84
CA ASN A 80 6.18 -12.96 8.35
C ASN A 80 5.78 -12.83 6.88
N VAL A 81 6.67 -13.26 5.98
CA VAL A 81 6.44 -13.23 4.52
C VAL A 81 6.61 -14.63 3.92
N LEU A 82 5.50 -15.21 3.47
CA LEU A 82 5.49 -16.39 2.61
C LEU A 82 5.53 -15.94 1.14
N ARG A 83 6.51 -16.45 0.39
CA ARG A 83 6.69 -16.11 -1.03
C ARG A 83 5.80 -16.99 -1.89
N ALA A 84 5.16 -16.41 -2.90
CA ALA A 84 4.25 -17.13 -3.82
C ALA A 84 4.71 -17.13 -5.29
N GLY A 85 5.93 -16.64 -5.56
CA GLY A 85 6.50 -16.54 -6.92
C GLY A 85 7.30 -15.24 -7.08
N LEU A 86 7.73 -14.97 -8.32
CA LEU A 86 8.51 -13.78 -8.68
C LEU A 86 9.75 -13.62 -7.80
N THR A 87 10.46 -14.73 -7.58
CA THR A 87 11.57 -14.78 -6.66
C THR A 87 12.53 -15.93 -7.00
N PRO A 88 13.85 -15.70 -6.91
CA PRO A 88 14.81 -16.79 -7.04
C PRO A 88 14.94 -17.60 -5.74
N LYS A 89 14.32 -17.17 -4.63
CA LYS A 89 14.44 -17.82 -3.32
C LYS A 89 13.58 -19.09 -3.24
N TYR A 90 13.97 -19.98 -2.34
CA TYR A 90 13.17 -21.16 -2.01
C TYR A 90 11.76 -20.76 -1.55
N ILE A 91 10.77 -21.50 -2.03
CA ILE A 91 9.37 -21.39 -1.65
C ILE A 91 8.97 -22.70 -0.99
N ASP A 92 8.55 -22.65 0.27
CA ASP A 92 7.87 -23.77 0.91
C ASP A 92 6.42 -23.81 0.40
N ILE A 93 6.17 -24.65 -0.60
CA ILE A 93 4.86 -24.74 -1.23
C ILE A 93 3.82 -25.30 -0.24
N ALA A 94 4.20 -26.22 0.64
CA ALA A 94 3.25 -26.81 1.57
C ALA A 94 2.79 -25.78 2.60
N GLU A 95 3.74 -25.03 3.17
CA GLU A 95 3.45 -23.93 4.10
C GLU A 95 2.65 -22.81 3.44
N LEU A 96 3.02 -22.43 2.20
CA LEU A 96 2.26 -21.46 1.43
C LEU A 96 0.80 -21.91 1.28
N MET A 97 0.57 -23.13 0.80
CA MET A 97 -0.78 -23.65 0.57
C MET A 97 -1.61 -23.78 1.86
N ALA A 98 -0.96 -23.97 3.02
CA ALA A 98 -1.63 -24.02 4.31
C ALA A 98 -2.08 -22.64 4.83
N ASN A 99 -1.46 -21.56 4.34
CA ASN A 99 -1.72 -20.18 4.76
C ASN A 99 -2.36 -19.33 3.64
N LEU A 100 -3.00 -19.95 2.65
CA LEU A 100 -3.71 -19.26 1.58
C LEU A 100 -5.21 -19.52 1.63
N LYS A 101 -5.98 -18.44 1.48
CA LYS A 101 -7.42 -18.51 1.30
C LYS A 101 -7.77 -18.42 -0.18
N PHE A 102 -8.25 -19.51 -0.77
CA PHE A 102 -8.65 -19.58 -2.18
C PHE A 102 -10.09 -19.10 -2.38
N GLU A 103 -10.32 -17.83 -2.07
CA GLU A 103 -11.60 -17.16 -2.27
C GLU A 103 -11.45 -15.99 -3.24
N GLU A 104 -12.37 -15.89 -4.21
CA GLU A 104 -12.36 -14.78 -5.14
C GLU A 104 -12.70 -13.46 -4.42
N LYS A 105 -12.01 -12.39 -4.82
CA LYS A 105 -12.32 -11.03 -4.38
C LYS A 105 -12.69 -10.20 -5.62
N PRO A 106 -13.94 -9.73 -5.71
CA PRO A 106 -14.35 -8.85 -6.80
C PRO A 106 -13.51 -7.57 -6.82
N ALA A 107 -13.08 -7.13 -8.01
CA ALA A 107 -12.22 -5.96 -8.17
C ALA A 107 -12.77 -4.69 -7.48
N SER A 108 -14.10 -4.53 -7.47
CA SER A 108 -14.80 -3.41 -6.83
C SER A 108 -14.67 -3.38 -5.29
N THR A 109 -14.15 -4.44 -4.66
CA THR A 109 -14.00 -4.56 -3.20
C THR A 109 -12.56 -4.40 -2.73
N LEU A 110 -11.63 -4.17 -3.66
CA LEU A 110 -10.20 -4.16 -3.37
C LEU A 110 -9.72 -2.78 -2.87
N LEU A 111 -10.42 -1.71 -3.26
CA LEU A 111 -10.10 -0.38 -2.77
C LEU A 111 -10.68 -0.15 -1.38
N THR A 112 -9.89 0.48 -0.51
CA THR A 112 -10.38 0.98 0.77
C THR A 112 -11.06 2.32 0.54
N GLU A 113 -12.38 2.37 0.72
CA GLU A 113 -13.14 3.61 0.63
C GLU A 113 -12.84 4.50 1.85
N PRO A 114 -12.33 5.74 1.65
CA PRO A 114 -12.07 6.64 2.75
C PRO A 114 -13.35 7.31 3.25
N GLU A 115 -13.37 7.62 4.55
CA GLU A 115 -14.42 8.38 5.22
C GLU A 115 -13.99 9.85 5.34
N GLN A 116 -14.81 10.77 4.82
CA GLN A 116 -14.57 12.21 4.99
C GLN A 116 -14.89 12.65 6.43
N GLN A 117 -13.93 13.27 7.10
CA GLN A 117 -14.07 13.85 8.43
C GLN A 117 -13.46 15.25 8.46
N GLY A 118 -14.29 16.28 8.34
CA GLY A 118 -13.80 17.67 8.22
C GLY A 118 -12.93 17.83 6.97
N ASN A 119 -11.67 18.22 7.14
CA ASN A 119 -10.66 18.31 6.08
C ASN A 119 -9.81 17.04 5.90
N ALA A 120 -10.12 15.97 6.63
CA ALA A 120 -9.40 14.70 6.58
C ALA A 120 -10.17 13.63 5.82
N LEU A 121 -9.45 12.80 5.08
CA LEU A 121 -9.89 11.51 4.55
C LEU A 121 -9.29 10.42 5.46
N ARG A 122 -10.15 9.72 6.21
CA ARG A 122 -9.74 8.63 7.08
C ARG A 122 -9.92 7.30 6.36
N PHE A 123 -8.89 6.45 6.37
CA PHE A 123 -8.97 5.13 5.75
C PHE A 123 -9.31 4.11 6.84
N PRO A 124 -10.50 3.49 6.82
CA PRO A 124 -10.86 2.48 7.80
C PRO A 124 -10.02 1.22 7.57
N ILE A 125 -9.38 0.75 8.65
CA ILE A 125 -8.48 -0.40 8.62
C ILE A 125 -8.99 -1.42 9.66
N PRO A 126 -9.16 -2.70 9.31
CA PRO A 126 -9.71 -3.71 10.21
C PRO A 126 -8.65 -4.30 11.17
N VAL A 127 -7.76 -3.46 11.71
CA VAL A 127 -6.74 -3.84 12.69
C VAL A 127 -6.60 -2.75 13.74
N GLU A 128 -6.07 -3.12 14.90
CA GLU A 128 -5.87 -2.22 16.03
C GLU A 128 -4.47 -1.61 16.08
N ASP A 129 -3.53 -2.12 15.28
CA ASP A 129 -2.13 -1.72 15.28
C ASP A 129 -1.90 -0.26 14.89
N PHE A 130 -2.70 0.26 13.94
CA PHE A 130 -2.57 1.61 13.42
C PHE A 130 -3.84 2.13 12.76
N ALA A 131 -3.88 3.45 12.59
CA ALA A 131 -4.87 4.22 11.87
C ALA A 131 -4.17 5.15 10.86
N PHE A 132 -4.83 5.42 9.74
CA PHE A 132 -4.29 6.25 8.66
C PHE A 132 -5.30 7.31 8.20
N ALA A 133 -4.82 8.54 8.05
CA ALA A 133 -5.62 9.63 7.50
C ALA A 133 -4.76 10.57 6.64
N ILE A 134 -5.38 11.18 5.62
CA ILE A 134 -4.80 12.24 4.82
C ILE A 134 -5.56 13.53 5.09
N HIS A 135 -4.84 14.57 5.51
CA HIS A 135 -5.38 15.90 5.80
C HIS A 135 -5.10 16.84 4.63
N THR A 136 -6.15 17.49 4.13
CA THR A 136 -6.00 18.62 3.20
C THR A 136 -5.71 19.88 4.00
N LEU A 137 -4.57 20.51 3.76
CA LEU A 137 -4.14 21.68 4.50
C LEU A 137 -4.64 22.97 3.85
N ASN A 138 -4.85 23.98 4.69
CA ASN A 138 -5.07 25.37 4.29
C ASN A 138 -4.22 26.30 5.17
N ALA A 139 -4.18 27.59 4.82
CA ALA A 139 -3.35 28.57 5.51
C ALA A 139 -3.78 28.84 6.96
N GLU A 140 -5.02 28.53 7.32
CA GLU A 140 -5.51 28.70 8.69
C GLU A 140 -5.02 27.53 9.56
N PRO A 141 -4.39 27.80 10.72
CA PRO A 141 -3.98 26.73 11.63
C PRO A 141 -5.15 25.94 12.17
N GLN A 142 -5.07 24.62 12.05
CA GLN A 142 -6.09 23.69 12.55
C GLN A 142 -5.48 22.74 13.59
N PRO A 143 -6.21 22.43 14.68
CA PRO A 143 -5.73 21.49 15.68
C PRO A 143 -5.71 20.07 15.11
N LEU A 144 -4.62 19.35 15.38
CA LEU A 144 -4.46 17.94 15.05
C LEU A 144 -4.16 17.18 16.33
N ALA A 145 -5.13 16.35 16.73
CA ALA A 145 -5.12 15.64 18.00
C ALA A 145 -5.19 14.12 17.79
N GLN A 146 -4.53 13.40 18.69
CA GLN A 146 -4.58 11.95 18.85
C GLN A 146 -4.21 11.60 20.31
N GLN A 147 -4.54 10.39 20.77
CA GLN A 147 -4.13 9.90 22.10
C GLN A 147 -2.81 9.12 22.06
N SER A 148 -2.39 8.67 20.89
CA SER A 148 -1.19 7.88 20.65
C SER A 148 -0.05 8.74 20.07
N ALA A 149 1.10 8.11 19.83
CA ALA A 149 2.12 8.73 18.98
C ALA A 149 1.62 8.84 17.54
N ALA A 150 2.08 9.87 16.82
CA ALA A 150 1.77 10.06 15.41
C ALA A 150 3.01 10.34 14.58
N LEU A 151 3.04 9.82 13.36
CA LEU A 151 3.99 10.23 12.32
C LEU A 151 3.24 11.07 11.29
N LEU A 152 3.69 12.30 11.10
CA LEU A 152 3.19 13.22 10.08
C LEU A 152 4.14 13.22 8.89
N PHE A 153 3.62 13.07 7.67
CA PHE A 153 4.41 13.01 6.44
C PHE A 153 3.82 13.96 5.38
N CYS A 154 4.62 14.93 4.92
CA CYS A 154 4.17 15.87 3.90
C CYS A 154 4.21 15.17 2.53
N ILE A 155 3.03 14.92 1.96
CA ILE A 155 2.88 14.27 0.65
C ILE A 155 3.23 15.28 -0.45
N GLU A 156 2.65 16.48 -0.35
CA GLU A 156 2.80 17.56 -1.31
C GLU A 156 2.54 18.92 -0.65
N GLY A 157 2.98 19.99 -1.29
CA GLY A 157 2.86 21.35 -0.76
C GLY A 157 3.86 21.63 0.36
N GLN A 158 3.40 22.19 1.47
CA GLN A 158 4.23 22.51 2.63
C GLN A 158 3.37 22.46 3.89
N THR A 159 3.87 21.79 4.93
CA THR A 159 3.20 21.70 6.24
C THR A 159 3.99 22.49 7.28
N VAL A 160 3.32 23.35 8.02
CA VAL A 160 3.83 23.97 9.23
C VAL A 160 3.16 23.32 10.43
N ILE A 161 3.95 22.76 11.33
CA ILE A 161 3.51 22.14 12.58
C ILE A 161 3.95 23.07 13.71
N ALA A 162 3.05 23.40 14.64
CA ALA A 162 3.38 24.23 15.78
C ALA A 162 2.85 23.69 17.12
N LYS A 163 3.61 23.93 18.19
CA LYS A 163 3.26 23.63 19.58
C LYS A 163 3.89 24.68 20.49
N GLY A 164 3.05 25.55 21.08
CA GLY A 164 3.55 26.70 21.85
C GLY A 164 4.42 27.61 20.97
N GLU A 165 5.67 27.83 21.37
CA GLU A 165 6.65 28.62 20.62
C GLU A 165 7.45 27.80 19.59
N GLN A 166 7.35 26.47 19.62
CA GLN A 166 8.06 25.60 18.69
C GLN A 166 7.31 25.47 17.38
N GLN A 167 8.06 25.54 16.28
CA GLN A 167 7.55 25.37 14.93
C GLN A 167 8.51 24.55 14.07
N VAL A 168 7.96 23.62 13.32
CA VAL A 168 8.68 22.80 12.34
C VAL A 168 7.96 22.91 11.00
N THR A 169 8.71 23.11 9.93
CA THR A 169 8.19 23.12 8.56
C THR A 169 8.63 21.85 7.86
N LEU A 170 7.68 21.12 7.28
CA LEU A 170 7.92 19.96 6.42
C LEU A 170 7.67 20.34 4.95
N LYS A 171 8.63 19.99 4.10
CA LYS A 171 8.51 19.95 2.64
C LYS A 171 8.11 18.56 2.18
N PRO A 172 7.70 18.37 0.91
CA PRO A 172 7.30 17.07 0.40
C PRO A 172 8.40 16.02 0.59
N GLY A 173 8.04 14.88 1.18
CA GLY A 173 8.97 13.80 1.53
C GLY A 173 9.55 13.88 2.95
N GLU A 174 9.35 14.99 3.68
CA GLU A 174 9.78 15.13 5.07
C GLU A 174 8.70 14.65 6.04
N SER A 175 9.13 14.20 7.22
CA SER A 175 8.24 13.71 8.28
C SER A 175 8.61 14.26 9.65
N CYS A 176 7.62 14.26 10.55
CA CYS A 176 7.77 14.65 11.95
C CYS A 176 7.07 13.65 12.86
N PHE A 177 7.76 13.22 13.91
CA PHE A 177 7.18 12.39 14.96
C PHE A 177 6.60 13.27 16.06
N ILE A 178 5.35 13.00 16.44
CA ILE A 178 4.63 13.66 17.53
C ILE A 178 4.39 12.62 18.62
N ALA A 179 5.02 12.80 19.79
CA ALA A 179 4.75 11.95 20.94
C ALA A 179 3.31 12.15 21.44
N ALA A 180 2.73 11.11 22.05
CA ALA A 180 1.37 11.16 22.62
C ALA A 180 1.17 12.35 23.59
N SER A 181 2.18 12.62 24.43
CA SER A 181 2.18 13.73 25.41
C SER A 181 2.21 15.12 24.78
N GLU A 182 2.63 15.23 23.52
CA GLU A 182 2.72 16.50 22.79
C GLU A 182 1.43 16.81 22.01
N SER A 183 0.47 15.90 22.00
CA SER A 183 -0.85 16.14 21.44
C SER A 183 -1.64 17.17 22.27
N PRO A 184 -2.46 18.06 21.66
CA PRO A 184 -2.56 18.33 20.23
C PRO A 184 -1.46 19.28 19.75
N VAL A 185 -1.15 19.21 18.45
CA VAL A 185 -0.37 20.23 17.72
C VAL A 185 -1.30 21.02 16.80
N THR A 186 -0.85 22.15 16.25
CA THR A 186 -1.54 22.81 15.13
C THR A 186 -0.81 22.53 13.83
N VAL A 187 -1.58 22.37 12.75
CA VAL A 187 -1.07 22.20 11.39
C VAL A 187 -1.66 23.27 10.47
N ALA A 188 -0.84 23.83 9.60
CA ALA A 188 -1.25 24.80 8.58
C ALA A 188 -0.39 24.61 7.32
N GLY A 189 -0.84 25.15 6.20
CA GLY A 189 -0.03 25.23 4.97
C GLY A 189 -0.83 24.92 3.72
N THR A 190 -0.22 24.18 2.80
CA THR A 190 -0.82 23.82 1.51
C THR A 190 -0.55 22.36 1.18
N GLY A 191 -1.41 21.77 0.35
CA GLY A 191 -1.26 20.39 -0.10
C GLY A 191 -1.82 19.38 0.91
N ARG A 192 -1.15 18.23 1.03
CA ARG A 192 -1.65 17.07 1.77
C ARG A 192 -0.63 16.55 2.77
N LEU A 193 -1.14 16.23 3.96
CA LEU A 193 -0.38 15.66 5.07
C LEU A 193 -0.93 14.27 5.39
N ALA A 194 -0.11 13.23 5.26
CA ALA A 194 -0.42 11.91 5.79
C ALA A 194 -0.17 11.90 7.30
N ARG A 195 -1.04 11.21 8.04
CA ARG A 195 -0.89 10.91 9.46
C ARG A 195 -1.07 9.42 9.68
N VAL A 196 -0.04 8.77 10.24
CA VAL A 196 -0.14 7.44 10.85
C VAL A 196 -0.19 7.63 12.36
N PHE A 197 -1.14 6.97 13.01
CA PHE A 197 -1.37 7.07 14.45
C PHE A 197 -2.10 5.80 14.93
N ASN A 198 -2.64 5.79 16.14
CA ASN A 198 -3.50 4.73 16.66
C ASN A 198 -4.75 5.33 17.33
N ASP A 199 -5.91 4.72 17.14
CA ASP A 199 -7.18 5.17 17.75
C ASP A 199 -7.37 4.67 19.19
N LEU A 200 -6.60 3.68 19.64
CA LEU A 200 -6.69 3.14 20.99
C LEU A 200 -6.00 4.07 21.98
N GLY A 201 -6.84 4.74 22.77
CA GLY A 201 -6.54 5.39 24.04
C GLY A 201 -7.79 5.45 24.91
#